data_AF-A0A6G6UYU9-F1
#
_entry.id   AF-A0A6G6UYU9-F1
#
_cell.length_a   1.000
_cell.length_b   1.000
_cell.length_c   1.000
_cell.angle_alpha   90.00
_cell.angle_beta   90.00
_cell.angle_gamma   90.00
#
_symmetry.space_group_name_H-M   'P 1'
#
loop_
_entity.id
_entity.type
_entity.pdbx_description
1 polymer ?
#
loop_
_entity_poly.entity_id
_entity_poly.type
_entity_poly.pdbx_seq_one_letter_code
_entity_poly.pdbx_strand_id
1 'polypeptide(L)'
;MKRISLLLGLTLALPALAEQACPPGQYQVCLMGCFCAPIDPGQAGQILKDVEVMASSSLTFALRQARDDATANGVEPIPLHIRAQLEPWYNFAVLDAARFRVGDEQQMSAANAVLQNPDVNAVTLIDTIIFRRADDAENNVALWAHELKHVQQYQELGVEEFARRYTRNYDDLEGPAYKIEAEVGKALRERGSGQAR
;
A
#
# COMPACT_ATOMS: atom_id res chain seq x y z
N MET A 1 -79.55 6.10 -53.81
CA MET A 1 -78.51 7.16 -53.76
C MET A 1 -78.28 7.49 -52.29
N LYS A 2 -77.10 7.55 -51.65
CA LYS A 2 -75.68 7.68 -52.01
C LYS A 2 -74.89 7.12 -50.80
N ARG A 3 -73.97 6.17 -51.03
CA ARG A 3 -72.49 6.30 -50.99
C ARG A 3 -71.84 6.17 -49.60
N ILE A 4 -71.21 5.02 -49.43
CA ILE A 4 -70.08 4.68 -48.56
C ILE A 4 -68.88 5.57 -48.90
N SER A 5 -68.07 5.96 -47.90
CA SER A 5 -66.59 5.84 -47.94
C SER A 5 -65.92 6.31 -46.64
N LEU A 6 -65.05 5.43 -46.13
CA LEU A 6 -64.03 5.62 -45.10
C LEU A 6 -62.98 6.69 -45.47
N LEU A 7 -62.30 7.26 -44.46
CA LEU A 7 -60.85 7.58 -44.37
C LEU A 7 -60.66 8.42 -43.08
N LEU A 8 -60.25 7.85 -41.93
CA LEU A 8 -58.88 7.50 -41.48
C LEU A 8 -57.82 8.60 -41.73
N GLY A 9 -57.46 9.34 -40.68
CA GLY A 9 -56.44 10.39 -40.67
C GLY A 9 -55.57 10.32 -39.40
N LEU A 10 -54.61 9.41 -39.45
CA LEU A 10 -53.35 9.26 -38.71
C LEU A 10 -52.97 10.38 -37.69
N THR A 11 -53.12 10.11 -36.40
CA THR A 11 -52.44 10.85 -35.33
C THR A 11 -50.98 10.38 -35.24
N LEU A 12 -50.03 11.24 -35.62
CA LEU A 12 -48.61 11.03 -35.33
C LEU A 12 -48.39 11.10 -33.82
N ALA A 13 -48.35 9.94 -33.16
CA ALA A 13 -47.77 9.81 -31.84
C ALA A 13 -46.24 9.89 -32.00
N LEU A 14 -45.68 11.08 -31.75
CA LEU A 14 -44.26 11.18 -31.42
C LEU A 14 -44.00 10.30 -30.19
N PRO A 15 -43.00 9.41 -30.20
CA PRO A 15 -42.57 8.82 -28.96
C PRO A 15 -41.99 9.96 -28.14
N ALA A 16 -42.70 10.38 -27.10
CA ALA A 16 -42.05 11.05 -25.99
C ALA A 16 -41.01 10.06 -25.47
N LEU A 17 -39.76 10.21 -25.91
CA LEU A 17 -38.63 9.77 -25.12
C LEU A 17 -38.76 10.60 -23.85
N ALA A 18 -39.43 10.04 -22.85
CA ALA A 18 -39.30 10.52 -21.50
C ALA A 18 -37.81 10.38 -21.19
N GLU A 19 -37.06 11.48 -21.25
CA GLU A 19 -35.97 11.69 -20.31
C GLU A 19 -36.60 11.39 -18.95
N GLN A 20 -36.40 10.18 -18.45
CA GLN A 20 -36.65 9.88 -17.05
C GLN A 20 -35.57 10.64 -16.28
N ALA A 21 -35.75 11.96 -16.18
CA ALA A 21 -34.95 12.80 -15.32
C ALA A 21 -35.05 12.19 -13.93
N CYS A 22 -33.91 11.76 -13.40
CA CYS A 22 -33.86 11.13 -12.10
C CYS A 22 -34.48 12.07 -11.05
N PRO A 23 -35.10 11.52 -9.98
CA PRO A 23 -35.63 12.32 -8.88
C PRO A 23 -34.60 13.34 -8.38
N PRO A 24 -35.01 14.51 -7.87
CA PRO A 24 -34.08 15.50 -7.35
C PRO A 24 -33.06 14.89 -6.37
N GLY A 25 -31.77 15.12 -6.61
CA GLY A 25 -30.67 14.51 -5.84
C GLY A 25 -30.23 13.12 -6.29
N GLN A 26 -30.81 12.59 -7.38
CA GLN A 26 -30.36 11.37 -8.06
C GLN A 26 -29.89 11.69 -9.47
N TYR A 27 -29.00 10.84 -9.98
CA TYR A 27 -28.38 10.99 -11.28
C TYR A 27 -28.40 9.64 -12.01
N GLN A 28 -28.43 9.71 -13.33
CA GLN A 28 -28.48 8.53 -14.18
C GLN A 28 -27.10 7.89 -14.29
N VAL A 29 -26.98 6.63 -13.89
CA VAL A 29 -25.77 5.80 -14.02
C VAL A 29 -26.06 4.67 -14.98
N CYS A 30 -25.25 4.51 -16.03
CA CYS A 30 -25.43 3.47 -17.04
C CYS A 30 -24.25 2.49 -17.01
N LEU A 31 -24.44 1.36 -16.31
CA LEU A 31 -23.51 0.23 -16.25
C LEU A 31 -24.30 -1.04 -16.57
N MET A 32 -24.20 -1.54 -17.81
CA MET A 32 -24.99 -2.68 -18.35
C MET A 32 -26.53 -2.48 -18.36
N GLY A 33 -27.01 -1.37 -17.80
CA GLY A 33 -28.38 -0.84 -17.80
C GLY A 33 -28.37 0.53 -17.10
N CYS A 34 -29.34 1.39 -17.40
CA CYS A 34 -29.42 2.72 -16.78
C CYS A 34 -30.35 2.71 -15.57
N PHE A 35 -29.88 3.22 -14.45
CA PHE A 35 -30.65 3.38 -13.22
C PHE A 35 -30.37 4.74 -12.57
N CYS A 36 -31.32 5.25 -11.80
CA CYS A 36 -31.14 6.45 -11.01
C CYS A 36 -30.54 6.08 -9.65
N ALA A 37 -29.39 6.67 -9.34
CA ALA A 37 -28.72 6.49 -8.06
C ALA A 37 -28.45 7.85 -7.41
N PRO A 38 -28.40 7.94 -6.08
CA PRO A 38 -27.97 9.16 -5.37
C PRO A 38 -26.44 9.34 -5.47
N ILE A 39 -25.85 9.06 -6.63
CA ILE A 39 -24.43 9.15 -6.92
C ILE A 39 -24.29 10.18 -8.03
N ASP A 40 -23.86 11.39 -7.66
CA ASP A 40 -23.52 12.41 -8.63
C ASP A 40 -22.34 11.91 -9.49
N PRO A 41 -22.48 11.82 -10.82
CA PRO A 41 -21.40 11.41 -11.71
C PRO A 41 -20.19 12.35 -11.62
N GLY A 42 -20.35 13.59 -11.15
CA GLY A 42 -19.25 14.50 -10.80
C GLY A 42 -18.53 14.16 -9.49
N GLN A 43 -19.12 13.31 -8.63
CA GLN A 43 -18.55 12.85 -7.34
C GLN A 43 -17.80 11.52 -7.44
N ALA A 44 -17.73 10.88 -8.61
CA ALA A 44 -16.95 9.65 -8.78
C ALA A 44 -15.48 9.81 -8.31
N GLY A 45 -14.87 10.96 -8.57
CA GLY A 45 -13.53 11.29 -8.06
C GLY A 45 -13.47 11.45 -6.54
N GLN A 46 -14.55 11.93 -5.92
CA GLN A 46 -14.63 12.09 -4.47
C GLN A 46 -14.79 10.74 -3.77
N ILE A 47 -15.60 9.84 -4.33
CA ILE A 47 -15.76 8.46 -3.84
C ILE A 47 -14.41 7.72 -3.89
N LEU A 48 -13.68 7.83 -5.01
CA LEU A 48 -12.36 7.21 -5.13
C LEU A 48 -11.38 7.76 -4.08
N LYS A 49 -11.39 9.08 -3.87
CA LYS A 49 -10.58 9.73 -2.84
C LYS A 49 -10.95 9.29 -1.42
N ASP A 50 -12.24 9.14 -1.12
CA ASP A 50 -12.71 8.70 0.20
C ASP A 50 -12.30 7.24 0.46
N VAL A 51 -12.35 6.38 -0.56
CA VAL A 51 -11.85 5.00 -0.50
C VAL A 51 -10.34 4.96 -0.26
N GLU A 52 -9.56 5.79 -0.96
CA GLU A 52 -8.12 5.92 -0.75
C GLU A 52 -7.79 6.37 0.69
N VAL A 53 -8.51 7.38 1.21
CA VAL A 53 -8.33 7.87 2.58
C VAL A 53 -8.65 6.77 3.60
N MET A 54 -9.73 6.03 3.39
CA MET A 54 -10.11 4.92 4.26
C MET A 54 -9.07 3.79 4.24
N ALA A 55 -8.58 3.41 3.06
CA ALA A 55 -7.54 2.39 2.90
C ALA A 55 -6.23 2.81 3.61
N SER A 56 -5.77 4.03 3.35
CA SER A 56 -4.55 4.59 3.98
C SER A 56 -4.67 4.69 5.50
N SER A 57 -5.85 5.09 6.01
CA SER A 57 -6.07 5.19 7.46
C SER A 57 -6.11 3.81 8.12
N SER A 58 -6.72 2.83 7.45
CA SER A 58 -6.75 1.45 7.93
C SER A 58 -5.35 0.84 7.99
N LEU A 59 -4.52 1.07 6.95
CA LEU A 59 -3.13 0.64 6.94
C LEU A 59 -2.31 1.32 8.04
N THR A 60 -2.49 2.62 8.25
CA THR A 60 -1.82 3.36 9.33
C THR A 60 -2.12 2.75 10.70
N PHE A 61 -3.40 2.46 10.97
CA PHE A 61 -3.82 1.82 12.22
C PHE A 61 -3.19 0.43 12.36
N ALA A 62 -3.24 -0.38 11.31
CA ALA A 62 -2.74 -1.74 11.34
C ALA A 62 -1.22 -1.81 11.53
N LEU A 63 -0.46 -0.90 10.92
CA LEU A 63 1.00 -0.77 11.13
C LEU A 63 1.34 -0.44 12.58
N ARG A 64 0.63 0.52 13.19
CA ARG A 64 0.83 0.89 14.60
C ARG A 64 0.51 -0.26 15.53
N GLN A 65 -0.65 -0.89 15.34
CA GLN A 65 -1.08 -2.03 16.14
C GLN A 65 -0.07 -3.18 16.06
N ALA A 66 0.35 -3.56 14.85
CA ALA A 66 1.30 -4.65 14.65
C ALA A 66 2.68 -4.34 15.28
N ARG A 67 3.15 -3.09 15.19
CA ARG A 67 4.38 -2.63 15.84
C ARG A 67 4.27 -2.68 17.37
N ASP A 68 3.16 -2.20 17.93
CA ASP A 68 2.94 -2.19 19.37
C ASP A 68 2.86 -3.62 19.92
N ASP A 69 2.19 -4.53 19.21
CA ASP A 69 2.15 -5.96 19.52
C ASP A 69 3.54 -6.60 19.44
N ALA A 70 4.32 -6.30 18.39
CA ALA A 70 5.70 -6.76 18.26
C ALA A 70 6.59 -6.28 19.41
N THR A 71 6.44 -5.02 19.81
CA THR A 71 7.19 -4.41 20.91
C THR A 71 6.82 -5.02 22.26
N ALA A 72 5.52 -5.24 22.50
CA ALA A 72 5.01 -5.87 23.71
C ALA A 72 5.54 -7.31 23.89
N ASN A 73 5.78 -8.01 22.78
CA ASN A 73 6.34 -9.35 22.77
C ASN A 73 7.89 -9.37 22.77
N GLY A 74 8.55 -8.22 23.00
CA GLY A 74 10.01 -8.09 23.05
C GLY A 74 10.67 -7.86 21.70
N VAL A 75 11.63 -6.95 21.65
CA VAL A 75 12.42 -6.63 20.46
C VAL A 75 13.88 -6.37 20.85
N GLU A 76 14.78 -6.58 19.91
CA GLU A 76 16.22 -6.44 20.08
C GLU A 76 16.76 -5.28 19.20
N PRO A 77 17.87 -4.63 19.59
CA PRO A 77 18.54 -3.66 18.72
C PRO A 77 19.27 -4.37 17.57
N ILE A 78 19.62 -3.65 16.50
CA ILE A 78 20.42 -4.22 15.39
C ILE A 78 21.67 -4.95 15.93
N PRO A 79 21.96 -6.19 15.49
CA PRO A 79 23.20 -6.87 15.85
C PRO A 79 24.43 -6.02 15.51
N LEU A 80 25.39 -5.94 16.43
CA LEU A 80 26.49 -4.97 16.33
C LEU A 80 27.31 -5.12 15.04
N HIS A 81 27.55 -6.35 14.59
CA HIS A 81 28.29 -6.62 13.36
C HIS A 81 27.51 -6.23 12.10
N ILE A 82 26.18 -6.30 12.12
CA ILE A 82 25.32 -5.78 11.06
C ILE A 82 25.37 -4.25 11.07
N ARG A 83 25.16 -3.63 12.25
CA ARG A 83 25.16 -2.17 12.41
C ARG A 83 26.44 -1.53 11.88
N ALA A 84 27.61 -2.05 12.27
CA ALA A 84 28.91 -1.53 11.82
C ALA A 84 29.09 -1.57 10.29
N GLN A 85 28.52 -2.57 9.62
CA GLN A 85 28.60 -2.68 8.16
C GLN A 85 27.68 -1.70 7.43
N LEU A 86 26.61 -1.25 8.09
CA LEU A 86 25.59 -0.36 7.54
C LEU A 86 25.78 1.12 7.91
N GLU A 87 26.67 1.43 8.85
CA GLU A 87 27.07 2.81 9.20
C GLU A 87 27.44 3.70 8.00
N PRO A 88 28.13 3.23 6.95
CA PRO A 88 28.43 4.06 5.78
C PRO A 88 27.21 4.41 4.91
N TRP A 89 26.09 3.69 5.07
CA TRP A 89 24.93 3.76 4.18
C TRP A 89 23.75 4.50 4.81
N TYR A 90 23.67 4.49 6.14
CA TYR A 90 22.55 5.04 6.89
C TYR A 90 23.01 6.01 7.99
N ASN A 91 22.21 7.05 8.20
CA ASN A 91 22.41 7.96 9.32
C ASN A 91 22.23 7.23 10.65
N PHE A 92 22.94 7.72 11.68
CA PHE A 92 22.86 7.18 13.04
C PHE A 92 21.42 7.06 13.54
N ALA A 93 20.58 8.07 13.30
CA ALA A 93 19.18 8.07 13.75
C ALA A 93 18.34 6.91 13.17
N VAL A 94 18.64 6.44 11.96
CA VAL A 94 17.94 5.29 11.35
C VAL A 94 18.40 4.00 12.04
N LEU A 95 19.72 3.82 12.17
CA LEU A 95 20.33 2.65 12.79
C LEU A 95 20.00 2.52 14.29
N ASP A 96 19.83 3.65 14.97
CA ASP A 96 19.56 3.69 16.39
C ASP A 96 18.09 3.47 16.75
N ALA A 97 17.18 3.95 15.89
CA ALA A 97 15.75 3.73 16.07
C ALA A 97 15.35 2.28 15.81
N ALA A 98 15.99 1.63 14.84
CA ALA A 98 15.58 0.31 14.37
C ALA A 98 15.68 -0.76 15.47
N ARG A 99 14.62 -1.56 15.58
CA ARG A 99 14.53 -2.76 16.40
C ARG A 99 14.20 -3.94 15.50
N PHE A 100 14.48 -5.15 15.96
CA PHE A 100 14.07 -6.35 15.27
C PHE A 100 13.55 -7.42 16.21
N ARG A 101 12.85 -8.38 15.61
CA ARG A 101 12.52 -9.66 16.22
C ARG A 101 12.40 -10.72 15.13
N VAL A 102 12.59 -11.97 15.50
CA VAL A 102 12.25 -13.10 14.65
C VAL A 102 10.80 -13.47 14.94
N GLY A 103 9.94 -13.35 13.94
CA GLY A 103 8.50 -13.58 14.07
C GLY A 103 8.14 -15.06 14.01
N ASP A 104 7.10 -15.45 14.73
CA ASP A 104 6.40 -16.71 14.49
C ASP A 104 5.46 -16.61 13.27
N GLU A 105 4.84 -17.74 12.88
CA GLU A 105 3.93 -17.77 11.73
C GLU A 105 2.76 -16.78 11.86
N GLN A 106 2.27 -16.52 13.08
CA GLN A 106 1.14 -15.63 13.32
C GLN A 106 1.55 -14.16 13.15
N GLN A 107 2.69 -13.76 13.71
CA GLN A 107 3.22 -12.41 13.57
C GLN A 107 3.60 -12.08 12.13
N MET A 108 4.23 -13.03 11.42
CA MET A 108 4.51 -12.88 10.00
C MET A 108 3.22 -12.80 9.17
N SER A 109 2.22 -13.62 9.47
CA SER A 109 0.92 -13.55 8.78
C SER A 109 0.24 -12.20 8.99
N ALA A 110 0.27 -11.65 10.21
CA ALA A 110 -0.25 -10.32 10.49
C ALA A 110 0.53 -9.24 9.74
N ALA A 111 1.87 -9.24 9.79
CA ALA A 111 2.70 -8.28 9.08
C ALA A 111 2.47 -8.33 7.56
N ASN A 112 2.40 -9.53 6.99
CA ASN A 112 2.09 -9.75 5.57
C ASN A 112 0.68 -9.27 5.21
N ALA A 113 -0.31 -9.47 6.07
CA ALA A 113 -1.67 -8.99 5.84
C ALA A 113 -1.74 -7.46 5.84
N VAL A 114 -0.92 -6.80 6.68
CA VAL A 114 -0.80 -5.34 6.72
C VAL A 114 -0.22 -4.80 5.42
N LEU A 115 0.89 -5.37 4.94
CA LEU A 115 1.55 -4.90 3.71
C LEU A 115 1.08 -5.60 2.43
N GLN A 116 0.11 -6.51 2.54
CA GLN A 116 -0.40 -7.33 1.43
C GLN A 116 0.69 -8.08 0.64
N ASN A 117 1.80 -8.43 1.29
CA ASN A 117 2.95 -9.07 0.65
C ASN A 117 3.23 -10.47 1.25
N PRO A 118 2.86 -11.57 0.55
CA PRO A 118 2.99 -12.91 1.10
C PRO A 118 4.44 -13.45 1.10
N ASP A 119 5.32 -12.93 0.23
CA ASP A 119 6.58 -13.57 -0.14
C ASP A 119 7.84 -12.81 0.32
N VAL A 120 7.79 -12.20 1.51
CA VAL A 120 8.91 -11.44 2.07
C VAL A 120 9.60 -12.13 3.25
N ASN A 121 10.93 -12.03 3.27
CA ASN A 121 11.77 -12.58 4.32
C ASN A 121 11.80 -11.71 5.59
N ALA A 122 11.45 -10.43 5.44
CA ALA A 122 11.29 -9.49 6.54
C ALA A 122 10.20 -8.46 6.21
N VAL A 123 9.67 -7.81 7.25
CA VAL A 123 8.70 -6.71 7.13
C VAL A 123 9.06 -5.62 8.13
N THR A 124 9.14 -4.38 7.67
CA THR A 124 9.34 -3.21 8.54
C THR A 124 8.02 -2.59 8.98
N LEU A 125 7.74 -2.67 10.29
CA LEU A 125 6.64 -2.03 10.99
C LEU A 125 7.14 -0.75 11.68
N ILE A 126 7.14 0.37 10.96
CA ILE A 126 7.60 1.69 11.46
C ILE A 126 9.11 1.70 11.78
N ASP A 127 9.48 1.29 12.99
CA ASP A 127 10.86 1.16 13.47
C ASP A 127 11.23 -0.29 13.83
N THR A 128 10.28 -1.22 13.73
CA THR A 128 10.44 -2.60 14.17
C THR A 128 10.40 -3.55 12.98
N ILE A 129 11.48 -4.28 12.77
CA ILE A 129 11.66 -5.20 11.65
C ILE A 129 11.35 -6.62 12.12
N ILE A 130 10.39 -7.26 11.47
CA ILE A 130 10.02 -8.65 11.74
C ILE A 130 10.70 -9.52 10.70
N PHE A 131 11.68 -10.33 11.13
CA PHE A 131 12.33 -11.31 10.26
C PHE A 131 11.61 -12.65 10.35
N ARG A 132 11.46 -13.31 9.20
CA ARG A 132 10.91 -14.69 9.13
C ARG A 132 11.89 -15.72 9.69
N ARG A 133 13.19 -15.53 9.46
CA ARG A 133 14.25 -16.47 9.85
C ARG A 133 15.30 -15.76 10.68
N ALA A 134 15.75 -16.42 11.75
CA ALA A 134 16.84 -15.91 12.59
C ALA A 134 18.12 -15.67 11.79
N ASP A 135 18.45 -16.56 10.84
CA ASP A 135 19.63 -16.43 9.99
C ASP A 135 19.60 -15.13 9.15
N ASP A 136 18.43 -14.71 8.66
CA ASP A 136 18.30 -13.44 7.94
C ASP A 136 18.54 -12.25 8.88
N ALA A 137 17.97 -12.30 10.09
CA ALA A 137 18.17 -11.27 11.10
C ALA A 137 19.64 -11.17 11.58
N GLU A 138 20.35 -12.30 11.64
CA GLU A 138 21.70 -12.36 12.17
C GLU A 138 22.77 -12.13 11.10
N ASN A 139 22.56 -12.56 9.86
CA ASN A 139 23.65 -12.65 8.87
C ASN A 139 23.38 -11.88 7.56
N ASN A 140 22.14 -11.50 7.28
CA ASN A 140 21.78 -10.92 5.98
C ASN A 140 21.84 -9.38 5.99
N VAL A 141 23.06 -8.84 5.90
CA VAL A 141 23.32 -7.38 5.90
C VAL A 141 22.60 -6.66 4.74
N ALA A 142 22.46 -7.31 3.58
CA ALA A 142 21.78 -6.70 2.43
C ALA A 142 20.27 -6.56 2.69
N LEU A 143 19.62 -7.59 3.23
CA LEU A 143 18.22 -7.51 3.63
C LEU A 143 18.02 -6.47 4.74
N TRP A 144 18.92 -6.37 5.72
CA TRP A 144 18.88 -5.26 6.67
C TRP A 144 18.94 -3.88 6.02
N ALA A 145 19.74 -3.72 4.96
CA ALA A 145 19.77 -2.47 4.22
C ALA A 145 18.43 -2.16 3.55
N HIS A 146 17.72 -3.17 3.05
CA HIS A 146 16.36 -3.03 2.55
C HIS A 146 15.43 -2.50 3.64
N GLU A 147 15.35 -3.20 4.77
CA GLU A 147 14.40 -2.89 5.84
C GLU A 147 14.68 -1.52 6.49
N LEU A 148 15.96 -1.14 6.64
CA LEU A 148 16.32 0.19 7.12
C LEU A 148 15.92 1.31 6.16
N LYS A 149 15.75 1.03 4.85
CA LYS A 149 15.18 2.02 3.93
C LYS A 149 13.74 2.34 4.32
N HIS A 150 12.95 1.33 4.70
CA HIS A 150 11.60 1.56 5.19
C HIS A 150 11.59 2.32 6.51
N VAL A 151 12.49 1.99 7.46
CA VAL A 151 12.64 2.79 8.70
C VAL A 151 12.93 4.26 8.38
N GLN A 152 13.86 4.53 7.45
CA GLN A 152 14.16 5.88 6.98
C GLN A 152 12.92 6.54 6.34
N GLN A 153 12.21 5.84 5.47
CA GLN A 153 10.99 6.36 4.84
C GLN A 153 9.91 6.71 5.87
N TYR A 154 9.72 5.90 6.91
CA TYR A 154 8.80 6.23 8.00
C TYR A 154 9.25 7.48 8.77
N GLN A 155 10.56 7.65 9.02
CA GLN A 155 11.08 8.85 9.68
C GLN A 155 10.90 10.12 8.82
N GLU A 156 11.06 10.01 7.50
CA GLU A 156 10.99 11.14 6.57
C GLU A 156 9.55 11.54 6.22
N LEU A 157 8.67 10.55 6.04
CA LEU A 157 7.30 10.75 5.57
C LEU A 157 6.30 10.83 6.72
N GLY A 158 6.56 10.12 7.82
CA GLY A 158 5.54 9.74 8.79
C GLY A 158 4.72 8.54 8.32
N VAL A 159 3.98 7.92 9.25
CA VAL A 159 3.24 6.67 9.01
C VAL A 159 2.07 6.89 8.06
N GLU A 160 1.35 8.00 8.19
CA GLU A 160 0.19 8.34 7.37
C GLU A 160 0.54 8.53 5.89
N GLU A 161 1.61 9.29 5.61
CA GLU A 161 2.10 9.52 4.26
C GLU A 161 2.67 8.25 3.64
N PHE A 162 3.44 7.48 4.41
CA PHE A 162 3.92 6.17 3.98
C PHE A 162 2.74 5.28 3.58
N ALA A 163 1.74 5.13 4.46
CA ALA A 163 0.57 4.30 4.20
C ALA A 163 -0.18 4.77 2.94
N ARG A 164 -0.36 6.09 2.77
CA ARG A 164 -1.02 6.62 1.56
C ARG A 164 -0.28 6.25 0.30
N ARG A 165 1.05 6.43 0.27
CA ARG A 165 1.88 6.06 -0.88
C ARG A 165 1.85 4.56 -1.14
N TYR A 166 2.00 3.75 -0.09
CA TYR A 166 2.00 2.30 -0.18
C TYR A 166 0.68 1.77 -0.75
N THR A 167 -0.47 2.27 -0.27
CA THR A 167 -1.80 1.87 -0.79
C THR A 167 -2.04 2.27 -2.25
N ARG A 168 -1.35 3.30 -2.74
CA ARG A 168 -1.54 3.81 -4.10
C ARG A 168 -0.58 3.17 -5.10
N ASN A 169 0.69 3.07 -4.71
CA ASN A 169 1.76 2.50 -5.50
C ASN A 169 2.92 2.08 -4.58
N TYR A 170 2.96 0.82 -4.17
CA TYR A 170 4.00 0.31 -3.28
C TYR A 170 5.39 0.34 -3.94
N ASP A 171 5.47 0.23 -5.28
CA ASP A 171 6.74 0.20 -6.02
C ASP A 171 7.59 1.46 -5.80
N ASP A 172 6.95 2.62 -5.55
CA ASP A 172 7.66 3.87 -5.26
C ASP A 172 8.43 3.83 -3.93
N LEU A 173 8.03 2.95 -3.01
CA LEU A 173 8.67 2.75 -1.70
C LEU A 173 9.60 1.53 -1.71
N GLU A 174 9.19 0.44 -2.36
CA GLU A 174 9.98 -0.80 -2.49
C GLU A 174 11.18 -0.63 -3.44
N GLY A 175 11.04 0.11 -4.55
CA GLY A 175 12.10 0.30 -5.53
C GLY A 175 13.41 0.87 -4.92
N PRO A 176 13.35 1.97 -4.14
CA PRO A 176 14.49 2.46 -3.40
C PRO A 176 15.08 1.47 -2.38
N ALA A 177 14.26 0.60 -1.78
CA ALA A 177 14.70 -0.41 -0.82
C ALA A 177 15.47 -1.55 -1.50
N TYR A 178 14.96 -2.08 -2.61
CA TYR A 178 15.70 -3.05 -3.44
C TYR A 178 17.00 -2.48 -4.02
N LYS A 179 17.01 -1.18 -4.37
CA LYS A 179 18.21 -0.54 -4.89
C LYS A 179 19.34 -0.56 -3.87
N ILE A 180 19.07 -0.14 -2.64
CA ILE A 180 20.11 -0.11 -1.59
C ILE A 180 20.53 -1.52 -1.15
N GLU A 181 19.59 -2.47 -1.10
CA GLU A 181 19.90 -3.89 -0.89
C GLU A 181 20.91 -4.40 -1.92
N ALA A 182 20.69 -4.11 -3.19
CA ALA A 182 21.58 -4.52 -4.27
C ALA A 182 22.96 -3.84 -4.19
N GLU A 183 23.01 -2.55 -3.85
CA GLU A 183 24.25 -1.79 -3.68
C GLU A 183 25.09 -2.34 -2.51
N VAL A 184 24.46 -2.57 -1.34
CA VAL A 184 25.11 -3.16 -0.17
C VAL A 184 25.56 -4.58 -0.47
N GLY A 185 24.69 -5.41 -1.04
CA GLY A 185 25.01 -6.79 -1.41
C GLY A 185 26.20 -6.87 -2.38
N LYS A 186 26.29 -5.94 -3.33
CA LYS A 186 27.45 -5.82 -4.23
C LYS A 186 28.72 -5.47 -3.46
N ALA A 187 28.69 -4.43 -2.63
CA ALA A 187 29.85 -4.00 -1.86
C ALA A 187 30.39 -5.10 -0.93
N LEU A 188 29.50 -5.90 -0.32
CA LEU A 188 29.89 -7.03 0.52
C LEU A 188 30.62 -8.13 -0.26
N ARG A 189 30.13 -8.46 -1.48
CA ARG A 189 30.80 -9.41 -2.37
C ARG A 189 32.18 -8.93 -2.79
N GLU A 190 32.33 -7.64 -3.08
CA GLU A 190 33.63 -7.03 -3.47
C GLU A 190 34.64 -7.00 -2.32
N ARG A 191 34.17 -6.76 -1.08
CA ARG A 191 35.01 -6.86 0.13
C ARG A 191 35.44 -8.31 0.40
N GLY A 192 34.52 -9.27 0.28
CA GLY A 192 34.80 -10.69 0.47
C GLY A 192 35.73 -11.30 -0.58
N SER A 193 35.75 -10.74 -1.80
CA SER A 193 36.65 -11.18 -2.89
C SER A 193 38.01 -10.48 -2.88
N GLY A 194 38.29 -9.59 -1.91
CA GLY A 194 39.54 -8.83 -1.83
C GLY A 194 39.69 -7.76 -2.93
N GLN A 195 38.60 -7.36 -3.58
CA GLN A 195 38.59 -6.37 -4.67
C GLN A 195 38.35 -4.93 -4.19
N ALA A 196 38.12 -4.71 -2.90
CA ALA A 196 38.07 -3.38 -2.32
C ALA A 196 39.46 -2.72 -2.37
N ARG A 197 39.70 -1.87 -3.36
CA ARG A 197 40.84 -0.95 -3.45
C ARG A 197 40.35 0.49 -3.35
#